data_AF-A0A432IDC6-F1
#
_entry.id   AF-A0A432IDC6-F1
#
_cell.length_a   1.000
_cell.length_b   1.000
_cell.length_c   1.000
_cell.angle_alpha   90.00
_cell.angle_beta   90.00
_cell.angle_gamma   90.00
#
_symmetry.space_group_name_H-M   'P 1'
#
loop_
_entity.id
_entity.type
_entity.pdbx_description
1 polymer ?
#
loop_
_entity_poly.entity_id
_entity_poly.type
_entity_poly.pdbx_seq_one_letter_code
_entity_poly.pdbx_strand_id
1 'polypeptide(L)'
;MIDSCDIAAGEPDTDANGIPDVCEAVDFIRGNANNDANVDLGDGILVLGYLFSGSAIPCLDAADCDDNGQIDITDAIYLFTYQFAGGIPPQAPFPNCGEDPTDGDPLDCQITACP
;
A
#
# COMPACT_ATOMS: atom_id res chain seq x y z
N MET A 1 -8.52 -14.58 15.02
CA MET A 1 -8.58 -15.05 13.63
C MET A 1 -7.16 -15.47 13.34
N ILE A 2 -6.93 -16.76 13.12
CA ILE A 2 -5.59 -17.28 12.87
C ILE A 2 -5.28 -16.84 11.45
N ASP A 3 -4.38 -15.88 11.27
CA ASP A 3 -4.00 -15.42 9.93
C ASP A 3 -2.99 -16.40 9.30
N SER A 4 -2.73 -16.29 8.01
CA SER A 4 -1.78 -17.14 7.29
C SER A 4 -0.37 -17.22 7.91
N CYS A 5 0.04 -16.20 8.68
CA CYS A 5 1.30 -16.13 9.41
C CYS A 5 1.37 -17.09 10.61
N ASP A 6 0.22 -17.43 11.21
CA ASP A 6 0.16 -18.29 12.40
C ASP A 6 0.39 -19.79 12.08
N ILE A 7 0.45 -20.15 10.79
CA ILE A 7 0.61 -21.54 10.31
C ILE A 7 1.97 -21.76 9.63
N ALA A 8 2.91 -20.79 9.71
CA ALA A 8 4.14 -20.70 8.91
C ALA A 8 5.26 -21.71 9.26
N ALA A 9 4.94 -22.97 9.50
CA ALA A 9 5.94 -24.03 9.56
C ALA A 9 6.50 -24.33 8.15
N GLY A 10 7.55 -23.62 7.74
CA GLY A 10 8.33 -23.90 6.53
C GLY A 10 8.36 -22.80 5.46
N GLU A 11 7.89 -21.60 5.76
CA GLU A 11 7.98 -20.45 4.86
C GLU A 11 9.42 -19.90 4.78
N PRO A 12 9.81 -19.27 3.65
CA PRO A 12 11.13 -18.65 3.50
C PRO A 12 11.34 -17.54 4.53
N ASP A 13 12.54 -17.48 5.08
CA ASP A 13 13.07 -16.39 5.91
C ASP A 13 14.45 -16.08 5.28
N THR A 14 14.43 -15.24 4.25
CA THR A 14 15.61 -14.97 3.41
C THR A 14 16.61 -14.08 4.15
N ASP A 15 16.12 -13.20 5.01
CA ASP A 15 16.95 -12.28 5.79
C ASP A 15 17.42 -12.85 7.15
N ALA A 16 16.88 -14.01 7.53
CA ALA A 16 17.17 -14.76 8.75
C ALA A 16 16.82 -13.99 10.04
N ASN A 17 15.80 -13.12 9.99
CA ASN A 17 15.36 -12.33 11.14
C ASN A 17 14.45 -13.12 12.11
N GLY A 18 14.01 -14.33 11.72
CA GLY A 18 13.16 -15.21 12.53
C GLY A 18 11.65 -14.98 12.36
N ILE A 19 11.26 -14.10 11.43
CA ILE A 19 9.92 -13.90 10.92
C ILE A 19 9.94 -14.36 9.45
N PRO A 20 9.00 -15.22 9.00
CA PRO A 20 8.94 -15.56 7.60
C PRO A 20 8.74 -14.32 6.71
N ASP A 21 9.35 -14.28 5.52
CA ASP A 21 9.29 -13.14 4.59
C ASP A 21 7.83 -12.78 4.25
N VAL A 22 6.94 -13.77 4.18
CA VAL A 22 5.48 -13.60 3.96
C VAL A 22 4.74 -12.98 5.16
N CYS A 23 5.42 -12.84 6.29
CA CYS A 23 4.92 -12.28 7.54
C CYS A 23 5.66 -10.99 7.91
N GLU A 24 6.56 -10.52 7.05
CA GLU A 24 7.28 -9.27 7.26
C GLU A 24 6.39 -8.11 6.79
N ALA A 25 6.06 -7.20 7.71
CA ALA A 25 5.34 -6.01 7.36
C ALA A 25 6.23 -5.13 6.47
N VAL A 26 5.72 -4.79 5.29
CA VAL A 26 6.46 -4.06 4.30
C VAL A 26 6.17 -2.57 4.44
N ASP A 27 7.20 -1.78 4.72
CA ASP A 27 7.07 -0.33 4.82
C ASP A 27 6.67 0.29 3.47
N PHE A 28 5.69 1.21 3.51
CA PHE A 28 5.26 1.99 2.37
C PHE A 28 4.80 3.40 2.78
N ILE A 29 4.49 4.23 1.78
CA ILE A 29 3.82 5.52 1.96
C ILE A 29 2.44 5.41 1.29
N ARG A 30 1.36 5.55 2.07
CA ARG A 30 -0.01 5.55 1.56
C ARG A 30 -0.20 6.71 0.60
N GLY A 31 -0.70 6.40 -0.60
CA GLY A 31 -0.81 7.32 -1.71
C GLY A 31 0.41 7.38 -2.65
N ASN A 32 1.54 6.72 -2.36
CA ASN A 32 2.71 6.59 -3.26
C ASN A 32 2.57 5.31 -4.11
N ALA A 33 1.47 5.21 -4.87
CA ALA A 33 1.15 4.02 -5.65
C ALA A 33 2.21 3.69 -6.70
N ASN A 34 2.95 4.68 -7.21
CA ASN A 34 3.97 4.47 -8.25
C ASN A 34 5.39 4.18 -7.71
N ASN A 35 5.55 4.21 -6.37
CA ASN A 35 6.80 4.00 -5.66
C ASN A 35 7.94 4.94 -6.10
N ASP A 36 7.64 6.22 -6.34
CA ASP A 36 8.64 7.25 -6.68
C ASP A 36 9.03 8.16 -5.48
N ALA A 37 8.50 7.84 -4.30
CA ALA A 37 8.68 8.51 -3.02
C ALA A 37 8.01 9.89 -2.92
N ASN A 38 7.21 10.29 -3.91
CA ASN A 38 6.33 11.45 -3.84
C ASN A 38 4.88 10.95 -3.88
N VAL A 39 4.02 11.66 -3.15
CA VAL A 39 2.57 11.43 -3.22
C VAL A 39 1.97 12.54 -4.07
N ASP A 40 1.71 12.25 -5.34
CA ASP A 40 1.28 13.22 -6.33
C ASP A 40 0.28 12.73 -7.39
N LEU A 41 0.17 13.45 -8.50
CA LEU A 41 -0.78 13.14 -9.57
C LEU A 41 -0.43 11.81 -10.26
N GLY A 42 0.85 11.45 -10.34
CA GLY A 42 1.36 10.24 -10.97
C GLY A 42 0.81 8.98 -10.31
N ASP A 43 0.66 9.00 -8.99
CA ASP A 43 0.09 7.88 -8.22
C ASP A 43 -1.37 7.63 -8.59
N GLY A 44 -2.20 8.68 -8.56
CA GLY A 44 -3.61 8.56 -8.92
C GLY A 44 -3.80 8.17 -10.40
N ILE A 45 -2.89 8.58 -11.29
CA ILE A 45 -2.88 8.10 -12.68
C ILE A 45 -2.55 6.60 -12.74
N LEU A 46 -1.61 6.11 -11.93
CA LEU A 46 -1.28 4.69 -11.89
C LEU A 46 -2.44 3.85 -11.34
N VAL A 47 -3.15 4.33 -10.31
CA VAL A 47 -4.38 3.69 -9.81
C VAL A 47 -5.42 3.54 -10.92
N LEU A 48 -5.67 4.60 -11.69
CA LEU A 48 -6.58 4.51 -12.86
C LEU A 48 -6.03 3.55 -13.93
N GLY A 49 -4.72 3.54 -14.15
CA GLY A 49 -4.05 2.62 -15.07
C GLY A 49 -4.19 1.16 -14.66
N TYR A 50 -4.17 0.87 -13.37
CA TYR A 50 -4.41 -0.46 -12.81
C TYR A 50 -5.84 -0.90 -13.07
N LEU A 51 -6.81 -0.05 -12.72
CA LEU A 51 -8.25 -0.35 -12.84
C LEU A 51 -8.70 -0.55 -14.29
N PHE A 52 -8.18 0.26 -15.23
CA PHE A 52 -8.75 0.35 -16.57
C PHE A 52 -7.81 -0.05 -17.71
N SER A 53 -6.51 -0.18 -17.44
CA SER A 53 -5.50 -0.45 -18.48
C SER A 53 -4.58 -1.64 -18.15
N GLY A 54 -4.77 -2.31 -17.01
CA GLY A 54 -3.96 -3.46 -16.60
C GLY A 54 -2.52 -3.09 -16.22
N SER A 55 -2.29 -1.85 -15.77
CA SER A 55 -0.99 -1.46 -15.20
C SER A 55 -0.76 -2.22 -13.89
N ALA A 56 0.50 -2.51 -13.55
CA ALA A 56 0.84 -3.10 -12.27
C ALA A 56 1.05 -2.02 -11.21
N ILE A 57 0.62 -2.29 -9.99
CA ILE A 57 0.90 -1.49 -8.80
C ILE A 57 1.91 -2.25 -7.95
N PRO A 58 3.05 -1.64 -7.56
CA PRO A 58 4.06 -2.29 -6.73
C PRO A 58 3.59 -2.68 -5.32
N CYS A 59 2.70 -1.88 -4.73
CA CYS A 59 2.25 -2.00 -3.35
C CYS A 59 0.76 -1.62 -3.31
N LEU A 60 -0.11 -2.59 -3.01
CA LEU A 60 -1.56 -2.39 -3.12
C LEU A 60 -2.07 -1.48 -2.00
N ASP A 61 -1.48 -1.54 -0.80
CA ASP A 61 -1.83 -0.64 0.32
C ASP A 61 -1.45 0.82 0.01
N ALA A 62 -0.37 1.04 -0.75
CA ALA A 62 -0.03 2.39 -1.20
C ALA A 62 -1.07 2.96 -2.18
N ALA A 63 -1.83 2.10 -2.87
CA ALA A 63 -2.87 2.51 -3.80
C ALA A 63 -4.24 2.66 -3.16
N ASP A 64 -4.51 1.98 -2.05
CA ASP A 64 -5.68 2.19 -1.20
C ASP A 64 -5.51 3.46 -0.36
N CYS A 65 -5.92 4.58 -0.94
CA CYS A 65 -5.63 5.91 -0.44
C CYS A 65 -6.52 6.29 0.75
N ASP A 66 -7.71 5.70 0.84
CA ASP A 66 -8.65 5.92 1.93
C ASP A 66 -8.71 4.76 2.94
N ASP A 67 -7.86 3.74 2.77
CA ASP A 67 -7.59 2.64 3.71
C ASP A 67 -8.86 1.84 4.01
N ASN A 68 -9.53 1.38 2.94
CA ASN A 68 -10.81 0.69 3.02
C ASN A 68 -10.75 -0.82 2.68
N GLY A 69 -9.56 -1.31 2.34
CA GLY A 69 -9.25 -2.68 1.91
C GLY A 69 -9.64 -2.97 0.46
N GLN A 70 -9.87 -1.97 -0.38
CA GLN A 70 -10.24 -2.13 -1.79
C GLN A 70 -9.65 -1.02 -2.65
N ILE A 71 -9.07 -1.43 -3.79
CA ILE A 71 -8.64 -0.50 -4.83
C ILE A 71 -9.80 -0.27 -5.81
N ASP A 72 -10.33 0.95 -5.82
CA ASP A 72 -11.31 1.40 -6.80
C ASP A 72 -11.08 2.85 -7.27
N ILE A 73 -12.05 3.42 -8.00
CA ILE A 73 -11.89 4.77 -8.55
C ILE A 73 -11.86 5.86 -7.47
N THR A 74 -12.39 5.58 -6.28
CA THR A 74 -12.45 6.51 -5.16
C THR A 74 -11.07 6.79 -4.59
N ASP A 75 -10.10 5.87 -4.70
CA ASP A 75 -8.71 6.10 -4.33
C ASP A 75 -8.05 7.22 -5.13
N ALA A 76 -8.19 7.16 -6.45
CA ALA A 76 -7.67 8.20 -7.33
C ALA A 76 -8.36 9.56 -7.04
N ILE A 77 -9.67 9.54 -6.79
CA ILE A 77 -10.43 10.75 -6.43
C ILE A 77 -9.97 11.29 -5.08
N TYR A 78 -9.74 10.43 -4.09
CA TYR A 78 -9.26 10.80 -2.76
C TYR A 78 -7.93 11.53 -2.88
N LEU A 79 -6.99 10.96 -3.63
CA LEU A 79 -5.67 11.56 -3.83
C LEU A 79 -5.73 12.90 -4.57
N PHE A 80 -6.51 13.01 -5.64
CA PHE A 80 -6.68 14.27 -6.36
C PHE A 80 -7.35 15.34 -5.50
N THR A 81 -8.29 14.93 -4.64
CA THR A 81 -8.98 15.84 -3.73
C THR A 81 -8.01 16.36 -2.66
N TYR A 82 -7.17 15.50 -2.10
CA TYR A 82 -6.08 15.91 -1.21
C TYR A 82 -5.15 16.93 -1.89
N GLN A 83 -4.66 16.62 -3.09
CA GLN A 83 -3.66 17.44 -3.78
C GLN A 83 -4.18 18.79 -4.27
N PHE A 84 -5.44 18.87 -4.72
CA PHE A 84 -5.93 20.05 -5.45
C PHE A 84 -7.13 20.74 -4.82
N ALA A 85 -7.83 20.11 -3.88
CA ALA A 85 -9.07 20.61 -3.32
C ALA A 85 -9.07 20.75 -1.78
N GLY A 86 -7.91 20.54 -1.13
CA GLY A 86 -7.80 20.60 0.33
C GLY A 86 -8.52 19.45 1.02
N GLY A 87 -8.52 18.27 0.40
CA GLY A 87 -9.01 17.03 0.99
C GLY A 87 -8.23 16.58 2.20
N ILE A 88 -8.69 15.49 2.81
CA ILE A 88 -8.00 14.85 3.94
C ILE A 88 -6.73 14.18 3.38
N PRO A 89 -5.57 14.28 4.07
CA PRO A 89 -4.38 13.53 3.69
C PRO A 89 -4.66 12.01 3.69
N PRO A 90 -3.89 11.20 2.94
CA PRO A 90 -3.94 9.75 3.07
C PRO A 90 -3.83 9.31 4.53
N GLN A 91 -4.50 8.21 4.87
CA GLN A 91 -4.36 7.60 6.19
C GLN A 91 -2.91 7.14 6.42
N ALA A 92 -2.55 6.85 7.66
CA ALA A 92 -1.21 6.33 7.92
C ALA A 92 -1.00 4.98 7.20
N PRO A 93 0.20 4.68 6.71
CA PRO A 93 1.46 5.43 6.83
C PRO A 93 1.58 6.61 5.83
N PHE A 94 1.53 7.85 6.30
CA PHE A 94 1.70 9.07 5.49
C PHE A 94 2.09 10.25 6.40
N PRO A 95 2.97 11.19 5.98
CA PRO A 95 3.74 11.22 4.72
C PRO A 95 5.05 10.43 4.78
N ASN A 96 5.34 9.81 5.92
CA ASN A 96 6.54 9.01 6.12
C ASN A 96 6.21 7.53 5.93
N CYS A 97 7.24 6.77 5.62
CA CYS A 97 7.19 5.33 5.60
C CYS A 97 6.76 4.73 6.93
N GLY A 98 6.03 3.64 6.83
CA GLY A 98 5.73 2.74 7.92
C GLY A 98 4.89 1.56 7.46
N GLU A 99 4.60 0.69 8.40
CA GLU A 99 3.68 -0.44 8.25
C GLU A 99 2.22 0.05 8.17
N ASP A 100 1.35 -0.80 7.62
CA ASP A 100 -0.09 -0.57 7.68
C ASP A 100 -0.60 -0.74 9.13
N PRO A 101 -1.17 0.31 9.77
CA PRO A 101 -1.76 0.17 11.10
C PRO A 101 -3.13 -0.53 11.12
N THR A 102 -3.71 -0.83 9.95
CA THR A 102 -5.08 -1.35 9.82
C THR A 102 -5.10 -2.87 9.86
N ASP A 103 -5.48 -3.40 11.03
CA ASP A 103 -5.61 -4.84 11.26
C ASP A 103 -6.67 -5.48 10.34
N GLY A 104 -6.27 -6.51 9.59
CA GLY A 104 -7.19 -7.32 8.78
C GLY A 104 -7.53 -6.74 7.40
N ASP A 105 -6.73 -5.78 6.93
CA ASP A 105 -6.72 -5.39 5.52
C ASP A 105 -6.34 -6.61 4.63
N PRO A 106 -7.12 -6.94 3.58
CA PRO A 106 -6.77 -7.99 2.63
C PRO A 106 -5.70 -7.59 1.59
N LEU A 107 -5.36 -6.31 1.49
CA LEU A 107 -4.30 -5.79 0.63
C LEU A 107 -2.94 -5.94 1.31
N ASP A 108 -1.89 -5.93 0.50
CA ASP A 108 -0.51 -6.12 0.95
C ASP A 108 0.48 -5.46 -0.04
N CYS A 109 1.70 -5.25 0.44
CA CYS A 109 2.81 -4.71 -0.32
C CYS A 109 3.90 -5.76 -0.51
N GLN A 110 4.16 -6.12 -1.76
CA GLN A 110 5.12 -7.19 -2.09
C GLN A 110 6.57 -6.71 -2.07
N ILE A 111 6.78 -5.39 -2.13
CA ILE A 111 8.11 -4.77 -2.06
C ILE A 111 8.02 -3.48 -1.24
N THR A 112 9.05 -3.21 -0.46
CA THR A 112 9.19 -1.96 0.28
C THR A 112 9.10 -0.78 -0.68
N ALA A 113 8.17 0.13 -0.41
CA ALA A 113 7.92 1.33 -1.19
C ALA A 113 8.44 2.59 -0.50
N CYS A 114 9.69 2.48 -0.01
CA CYS A 114 10.37 3.48 0.80
C CYS A 114 11.79 3.78 0.27
N PRO A 115 12.27 5.02 0.41
CA PRO A 115 13.61 5.44 -0.04
C PRO A 115 14.76 4.85 0.78
#